data_AF-A0A956MK33-F1
#
_entry.id   AF-A0A956MK33-F1
#
_cell.length_a   1.000
_cell.length_b   1.000
_cell.length_c   1.000
_cell.angle_alpha   90.00
_cell.angle_beta   90.00
_cell.angle_gamma   90.00
#
_symmetry.space_group_name_H-M   'P 1'
#
loop_
_entity.id
_entity.type
_entity.pdbx_description
1 polymer ?
#
loop_
_entity_poly.entity_id
_entity_poly.type
_entity_poly.pdbx_seq_one_letter_code
_entity_poly.pdbx_strand_id
1 'polypeptide(L)'
;PMRLPSYPAPFERPERSPTFTLHDVRLAWRLPQESELYLAIANVLDHVQPSPLVDPERPFGDAFDTSYVYGPLRGRSLRLGLRHGVAR
;
A
#
# COMPACT_ATOMS: atom_id res chain seq x y z
N PRO A 1 6.15 -12.21 -9.44
CA PRO A 1 7.20 -11.41 -8.76
C PRO A 1 7.73 -10.33 -9.71
N MET A 2 7.75 -9.07 -9.24
CA MET A 2 8.22 -7.90 -9.99
C MET A 2 9.75 -7.90 -10.06
N ARG A 3 10.34 -7.45 -11.18
CA ARG A 3 11.78 -7.21 -11.28
C ARG A 3 12.12 -5.89 -10.59
N LEU A 4 13.18 -5.89 -9.80
CA LEU A 4 13.65 -4.74 -9.03
C LEU A 4 15.02 -4.26 -9.52
N PRO A 5 15.39 -2.99 -9.25
CA PRO A 5 16.72 -2.49 -9.52
C PRO A 5 17.81 -3.32 -8.84
N SER A 6 18.97 -3.36 -9.46
CA SER A 6 20.19 -3.95 -8.89
C SER A 6 21.06 -2.82 -8.36
N TYR A 7 21.69 -3.06 -7.20
CA TYR A 7 22.56 -2.08 -6.55
C TYR A 7 23.91 -2.73 -6.21
N PRO A 8 25.02 -2.02 -6.38
CA PRO A 8 26.33 -2.51 -5.96
C PRO A 8 26.46 -2.51 -4.43
N ALA A 9 27.48 -3.21 -3.92
CA ALA A 9 27.87 -3.16 -2.51
C ALA A 9 28.05 -1.70 -2.04
N PRO A 10 27.59 -1.33 -0.84
CA PRO A 10 26.99 -2.18 0.21
C PRO A 10 25.46 -2.31 0.13
N PHE A 11 24.82 -1.80 -0.92
CA PHE A 11 23.35 -1.70 -1.00
C PHE A 11 22.68 -2.86 -1.73
N GLU A 12 23.39 -3.98 -1.89
CA GLU A 12 22.87 -5.18 -2.55
C GLU A 12 21.55 -5.64 -1.94
N ARG A 13 20.56 -5.88 -2.81
CA ARG A 13 19.21 -6.30 -2.44
C ARG A 13 18.65 -7.27 -3.49
N PRO A 14 17.63 -8.08 -3.17
CA PRO A 14 17.01 -8.98 -4.13
C PRO A 14 16.49 -8.27 -5.39
N GLU A 15 16.88 -8.72 -6.58
CA GLU A 15 16.40 -8.16 -7.86
C GLU A 15 14.98 -8.60 -8.24
N ARG A 16 14.30 -9.33 -7.36
CA ARG A 16 12.91 -9.76 -7.53
C ARG A 16 12.14 -9.60 -6.23
N SER A 17 10.91 -9.09 -6.36
CA SER A 17 10.01 -8.97 -5.22
C SER A 17 9.64 -10.35 -4.66
N PRO A 18 9.42 -10.49 -3.35
CA PRO A 18 8.71 -11.65 -2.83
C PRO A 18 7.30 -11.71 -3.44
N THR A 19 6.72 -12.90 -3.43
CA THR A 19 5.29 -13.06 -3.72
C THR A 19 4.52 -12.75 -2.45
N PHE A 20 3.54 -11.85 -2.55
CA PHE A 20 2.64 -11.49 -1.46
C PHE A 20 1.22 -11.33 -2.00
N THR A 21 0.25 -11.27 -1.10
CA THR A 21 -1.16 -11.06 -1.43
C THR A 21 -1.70 -9.91 -0.60
N LEU A 22 -2.57 -9.11 -1.21
CA LEU A 22 -3.29 -8.04 -0.54
C LEU A 22 -4.78 -8.36 -0.60
N HIS A 23 -5.43 -8.22 0.54
CA HIS A 23 -6.85 -8.50 0.69
C HIS A 23 -7.52 -7.21 1.16
N ASP A 24 -8.41 -6.71 0.33
CA ASP A 24 -9.23 -5.53 0.61
C ASP A 24 -10.69 -5.96 0.64
N VAL A 25 -11.42 -5.52 1.66
CA VAL A 25 -12.82 -5.87 1.89
C VAL A 25 -13.64 -4.61 2.07
N ARG A 26 -14.78 -4.51 1.39
CA ARG A 26 -15.79 -3.47 1.61
C ARG A 26 -17.14 -4.11 1.87
N LEU A 27 -17.74 -3.73 2.99
CA LEU A 27 -19.10 -4.05 3.36
C LEU A 27 -19.95 -2.79 3.23
N ALA A 28 -21.14 -2.91 2.65
CA ALA A 28 -22.06 -1.80 2.48
C ALA A 28 -23.48 -2.25 2.82
N TRP A 29 -24.19 -1.40 3.56
CA TRP A 29 -25.57 -1.60 3.98
C TRP A 29 -26.43 -0.51 3.35
N ARG A 30 -27.46 -0.92 2.60
CA ARG A 30 -28.48 -0.01 2.09
C ARG A 30 -29.38 0.42 3.25
N LEU A 31 -29.56 1.73 3.36
CA LEU A 31 -30.39 2.40 4.34
C LEU A 31 -31.58 3.08 3.62
N PRO A 32 -32.60 3.53 4.37
CA PRO A 32 -33.68 4.35 3.81
C PRO A 32 -33.19 5.65 3.15
N GLN A 33 -34.06 6.30 2.39
CA GLN A 33 -33.75 7.55 1.67
C GLN A 33 -32.48 7.45 0.79
N GLU A 34 -32.37 6.37 0.00
CA GLU A 34 -31.24 6.16 -0.93
C GLU A 34 -29.85 6.29 -0.27
N SER A 35 -29.78 5.98 1.03
CA SER A 35 -28.55 6.11 1.81
C SER A 35 -27.81 4.78 1.90
N GLU A 36 -26.49 4.83 2.07
CA GLU A 36 -25.63 3.65 2.19
C GLU A 36 -24.56 3.91 3.25
N LEU A 37 -24.50 3.06 4.27
CA LEU A 37 -23.39 3.01 5.21
C LEU A 37 -22.38 1.99 4.68
N TYR A 38 -21.09 2.30 4.69
CA TYR A 38 -20.06 1.34 4.30
C TYR A 38 -18.86 1.33 5.25
N LEU A 39 -18.32 0.13 5.45
CA LEU A 39 -17.09 -0.16 6.16
C LEU A 39 -16.11 -0.80 5.17
N ALA A 40 -14.91 -0.26 5.04
CA ALA A 40 -13.87 -0.80 4.19
C ALA A 40 -12.58 -1.03 4.99
N ILE A 41 -11.99 -2.20 4.82
CA ILE A 41 -10.68 -2.56 5.37
C ILE A 41 -9.78 -2.82 4.18
N ALA A 42 -8.69 -2.08 4.05
CA ALA A 42 -7.64 -2.39 3.09
C ALA A 42 -6.43 -3.02 3.79
N ASN A 43 -5.75 -3.92 3.09
CA ASN A 43 -4.61 -4.68 3.60
C ASN A 43 -4.96 -5.44 4.90
N VAL A 44 -5.96 -6.33 4.84
CA VAL A 44 -6.48 -7.08 6.00
C VAL A 44 -5.37 -7.82 6.76
N LEU A 45 -4.42 -8.41 6.03
CA LEU A 45 -3.29 -9.17 6.58
C LEU A 45 -2.10 -8.30 7.02
N ASP A 46 -2.20 -6.97 6.88
CA ASP A 46 -1.18 -6.00 7.31
C ASP A 46 0.21 -6.23 6.69
N HIS A 47 0.25 -6.60 5.40
CA HIS A 47 1.50 -6.76 4.68
C HIS A 47 2.11 -5.40 4.38
N VAL A 48 3.31 -5.15 4.87
CA VAL A 48 4.07 -3.92 4.62
C VAL A 48 5.44 -4.29 4.08
N GLN A 49 5.81 -3.67 2.97
CA GLN A 49 7.15 -3.82 2.43
C GLN A 49 8.18 -3.17 3.39
N PRO A 50 9.37 -3.77 3.59
CA PRO A 50 10.51 -3.13 4.25
C PRO A 50 11.00 -1.84 3.54
N SER A 51 11.87 -1.07 4.19
CA SER A 51 12.31 0.25 3.70
C SER A 51 12.57 0.27 2.18
N PRO A 52 11.82 1.09 1.42
CA PRO A 52 12.03 1.23 -0.03
C PRO A 52 13.24 2.09 -0.36
N LEU A 53 13.81 2.79 0.62
CA LEU A 53 14.88 3.74 0.40
C LEU A 53 16.24 3.03 0.39
N VAL A 54 17.07 3.43 -0.56
CA VAL A 54 18.50 3.12 -0.61
C VAL A 54 19.28 4.36 -0.18
N ASP A 55 20.29 4.19 0.66
CA ASP A 55 21.12 5.26 1.24
C ASP A 55 20.33 6.47 1.80
N PRO A 56 19.27 6.25 2.61
CA PRO A 56 18.44 7.34 3.12
C PRO A 56 19.21 8.36 3.98
N GLU A 57 20.35 7.97 4.56
CA GLU A 57 21.21 8.84 5.35
C GLU A 57 21.89 9.93 4.51
N ARG A 58 22.03 9.74 3.19
CA ARG A 58 22.61 10.69 2.25
C ARG A 58 21.63 10.96 1.10
N PRO A 59 20.53 11.71 1.34
CA PRO A 59 19.43 11.88 0.38
C PRO A 59 19.79 12.64 -0.90
N PHE A 60 21.02 13.17 -0.99
CA PHE A 60 21.56 13.83 -2.18
C PHE A 60 22.84 13.15 -2.70
N GLY A 61 23.19 11.97 -2.17
CA GLY A 61 24.32 11.19 -2.64
C GLY A 61 23.99 10.36 -3.87
N ASP A 62 25.01 9.97 -4.64
CA ASP A 62 24.85 9.23 -5.90
C ASP A 62 24.13 7.87 -5.75
N ALA A 63 24.17 7.29 -4.55
CA ALA A 63 23.54 6.00 -4.24
C ALA A 63 22.11 6.13 -3.69
N PHE A 64 21.61 7.34 -3.43
CA PHE A 64 20.24 7.54 -2.95
C PHE A 64 19.23 7.16 -4.03
N ASP A 65 18.32 6.25 -3.69
CA ASP A 65 17.29 5.81 -4.61
C ASP A 65 15.97 5.53 -3.88
N THR A 66 14.87 5.92 -4.51
CA THR A 66 13.49 5.72 -4.06
C THR A 66 12.71 4.74 -4.93
N SER A 67 13.35 4.13 -5.93
CA SER A 67 12.71 3.27 -6.93
C SER A 67 12.48 1.82 -6.49
N TYR A 68 13.04 1.41 -5.33
CA TYR A 68 12.91 0.05 -4.80
C TYR A 68 11.54 -0.19 -4.11
N VAL A 69 10.43 0.09 -4.81
CA VAL A 69 9.05 -0.11 -4.32
C VAL A 69 8.38 -1.24 -5.09
N TYR A 70 7.87 -2.23 -4.37
CA TYR A 70 7.18 -3.41 -4.89
C TYR A 70 5.90 -3.79 -4.15
N GLY A 71 5.64 -3.24 -2.97
CA GLY A 71 4.48 -3.54 -2.14
C GLY A 71 3.99 -2.32 -1.35
N PRO A 72 2.98 -2.50 -0.47
CA PRO A 72 2.44 -1.41 0.33
C PRO A 72 3.48 -0.81 1.28
N LEU A 73 3.54 0.52 1.32
CA LEU A 73 4.35 1.28 2.28
C LEU A 73 3.58 1.63 3.56
N ARG A 74 2.28 1.35 3.59
CA ARG A 74 1.38 1.57 4.72
C ARG A 74 0.67 0.27 5.06
N GLY A 75 0.48 0.04 6.36
CA GLY A 75 -0.23 -1.12 6.89
C GLY A 75 -1.74 -1.07 6.65
N ARG A 76 -2.45 -1.89 7.41
CA ARG A 76 -3.90 -2.01 7.40
C ARG A 76 -4.57 -0.66 7.63
N SER A 77 -5.58 -0.35 6.81
CA SER A 77 -6.39 0.85 6.99
C SER A 77 -7.88 0.51 7.10
N LEU A 78 -8.56 1.19 8.02
CA LEU A 78 -10.00 1.10 8.25
C LEU A 78 -10.65 2.39 7.78
N ARG A 79 -11.73 2.28 7.02
CA ARG A 79 -12.54 3.41 6.53
C ARG A 79 -14.01 3.15 6.81
N LEU A 80 -14.68 4.12 7.41
CA LEU A 80 -16.12 4.15 7.59
C LEU A 80 -16.67 5.33 6.80
N GLY A 81 -17.79 5.16 6.11
CA GLY A 81 -18.44 6.27 5.41
C GLY A 81 -19.93 6.08 5.21
N LEU A 82 -20.63 7.21 5.10
CA LEU A 82 -22.05 7.29 4.82
C LEU A 82 -22.24 8.05 3.50
N ARG A 83 -22.93 7.43 2.55
CA ARG A 83 -23.42 8.09 1.34
C ARG A 83 -24.90 8.36 1.51
N HIS A 84 -25.33 9.61 1.36
CA HIS A 84 -26.75 9.99 1.39
C HIS A 84 -27.20 10.35 -0.03
N GLY A 85 -28.20 9.64 -0.55
CA GLY A 85 -28.84 9.99 -1.80
C GLY A 85 -29.87 11.10 -1.57
N VAL A 86 -29.62 12.30 -2.08
CA VAL A 86 -30.63 13.35 -2.09
C VAL A 86 -31.55 13.08 -3.27
N ALA A 87 -32.78 12.62 -3.01
CA ALA A 87 -33.82 12.57 -4.02
C ALA A 87 -34.07 13.99 -4.56
N ARG A 88 -34.09 14.14 -5.89
CA ARG A 88 -34.45 15.40 -6.55
C ARG A 88 -35.95 15.66 -6.45
#